data_AF-A0A0L6U956-F1
#
_entry.id   AF-A0A0L6U956-F1
#
_cell.length_a   1.000
_cell.length_b   1.000
_cell.length_c   1.000
_cell.angle_alpha   90.00
_cell.angle_beta   90.00
_cell.angle_gamma   90.00
#
_symmetry.space_group_name_H-M   'P 1'
#
loop_
_entity.id
_entity.type
_entity.pdbx_description
1 polymer ?
#
loop_
_entity_poly.entity_id
_entity_poly.type
_entity_poly.pdbx_seq_one_letter_code
_entity_poly.pdbx_strand_id
1 'polypeptide(L)'
;MVLPNAHTGFCQAMLKTALETIPQLTEENYSIWKDKMTALLKLRGVFTRLDQLLVPLGESDDMELTLLIISKMESVTHSNVVTAKNRELAQKLWHTIKE
;
A
#
# COMPACT_ATOMS: atom_id res chain seq x y z
N MET A 1 9.01 -11.18 30.95
CA MET A 1 10.08 -10.98 29.95
C MET A 1 9.51 -11.34 28.59
N VAL A 2 9.18 -10.37 27.76
CA VAL A 2 8.78 -10.63 26.37
C VAL A 2 10.09 -10.76 25.58
N LEU A 3 10.39 -11.96 25.10
CA LEU A 3 11.52 -12.18 24.19
C LEU A 3 11.31 -11.25 22.98
N PRO A 4 12.29 -10.41 22.59
CA PRO A 4 12.18 -9.67 21.35
C PRO A 4 12.11 -10.70 20.23
N ASN A 5 10.93 -10.82 19.63
CA ASN A 5 10.69 -11.70 18.50
C ASN A 5 11.60 -11.22 17.36
N ALA A 6 12.79 -11.81 17.20
CA ALA A 6 13.77 -11.43 16.18
C ALA A 6 13.15 -11.45 14.75
N HIS A 7 12.13 -12.28 14.55
CA HIS A 7 11.29 -12.30 13.36
C HIS A 7 10.55 -10.97 13.10
N THR A 8 10.01 -10.32 14.13
CA THR A 8 9.30 -9.03 13.97
C THR A 8 10.27 -7.90 13.65
N GLY A 9 11.45 -7.88 14.27
CA GLY A 9 12.47 -6.85 14.01
C GLY A 9 13.01 -6.90 12.58
N PHE A 10 13.24 -8.11 12.05
CA PHE A 10 13.65 -8.30 10.66
C PHE A 10 12.56 -7.87 9.66
N CYS A 11 11.31 -8.32 9.87
CA CYS A 11 10.18 -7.89 9.03
C CYS A 11 9.96 -6.37 9.11
N GLN A 12 10.13 -5.75 10.28
CA GLN A 12 10.02 -4.30 10.44
C GLN A 12 11.14 -3.55 9.71
N ALA A 13 12.38 -4.04 9.76
CA ALA A 13 13.49 -3.48 8.99
C ALA A 13 13.23 -3.61 7.48
N MET A 14 12.77 -4.77 7.02
CA MET A 14 12.39 -4.98 5.62
C MET A 14 11.23 -4.08 5.18
N LEU A 15 10.19 -3.92 6.00
CA LEU A 15 9.07 -3.01 5.72
C LEU A 15 9.56 -1.57 5.59
N LYS A 16 10.43 -1.12 6.50
CA LYS A 16 11.03 0.21 6.44
C LYS A 16 11.86 0.38 5.16
N THR A 17 12.75 -0.57 4.85
CA THR A 17 13.56 -0.53 3.62
C THR A 17 12.70 -0.58 2.36
N ALA A 18 11.66 -1.41 2.33
CA ALA A 18 10.73 -1.46 1.20
C ALA A 18 9.99 -0.13 1.04
N LEU A 19 9.53 0.50 2.13
CA LEU A 19 8.95 1.85 2.10
C LEU A 19 9.92 2.89 1.55
N GLU A 20 11.19 2.87 1.96
CA GLU A 20 12.19 3.82 1.48
C GLU A 20 12.59 3.58 0.01
N THR A 21 12.50 2.35 -0.47
CA THR A 21 12.90 1.95 -1.84
C THR A 21 11.74 1.88 -2.84
N ILE A 22 10.49 2.08 -2.40
CA ILE A 22 9.33 2.27 -3.28
C ILE A 22 9.42 3.69 -3.88
N PRO A 23 9.53 3.81 -5.22
CA PRO A 23 9.54 5.10 -5.89
C PRO A 23 8.19 5.82 -5.70
N GLN A 24 8.11 7.11 -6.05
CA GLN A 24 6.82 7.78 -6.19
C GLN A 24 6.07 7.20 -7.38
N LEU A 25 4.76 6.98 -7.26
CA LEU A 25 3.91 6.50 -8.35
C LEU A 25 3.80 7.59 -9.41
N THR A 26 4.33 7.30 -10.60
CA THR A 26 4.16 8.11 -11.82
C THR A 26 3.51 7.27 -12.91
N GLU A 27 3.00 7.93 -13.94
CA GLU A 27 2.38 7.27 -15.10
C GLU A 27 3.37 6.33 -15.81
N GLU A 28 4.67 6.66 -15.78
CA GLU A 28 5.72 5.89 -16.46
C GLU A 28 6.22 4.69 -15.64
N ASN A 29 6.20 4.78 -14.30
CA ASN A 29 6.76 3.76 -13.41
C ASN A 29 5.70 2.87 -12.75
N TYR A 30 4.45 2.99 -13.20
CA TYR A 30 3.28 2.33 -12.68
C TYR A 30 3.51 0.83 -12.38
N SER A 31 4.01 0.07 -13.35
CA SER A 31 4.28 -1.37 -13.21
C SER A 31 5.33 -1.69 -12.15
N ILE A 32 6.40 -0.89 -12.07
CA ILE A 32 7.50 -1.07 -11.11
C ILE A 32 7.01 -0.75 -9.70
N TRP A 33 6.24 0.34 -9.57
CA TRP A 33 5.64 0.74 -8.31
C TRP A 33 4.67 -0.33 -7.81
N LYS A 34 3.78 -0.82 -8.68
CA LYS A 34 2.81 -1.88 -8.37
C LYS A 34 3.49 -3.14 -7.85
N ASP A 35 4.57 -3.57 -8.47
CA ASP A 35 5.30 -4.78 -8.06
C ASP A 35 5.91 -4.61 -6.65
N LYS A 36 6.62 -3.50 -6.42
CA LYS A 36 7.22 -3.17 -5.12
C LYS A 36 6.18 -2.99 -4.02
N MET A 37 5.08 -2.30 -4.31
CA MET A 37 3.99 -2.09 -3.37
C MET A 37 3.26 -3.40 -3.06
N THR A 38 3.03 -4.24 -4.07
CA THR A 38 2.47 -5.60 -3.87
C THR A 38 3.36 -6.42 -2.95
N ALA A 39 4.68 -6.40 -3.14
CA ALA A 39 5.62 -7.11 -2.29
C ALA A 39 5.57 -6.61 -0.83
N LEU A 40 5.49 -5.29 -0.61
CA LEU A 40 5.33 -4.70 0.71
C LEU A 40 4.01 -5.15 1.38
N LEU A 41 2.90 -5.09 0.66
CA LEU A 41 1.59 -5.48 1.18
C LEU A 41 1.51 -6.98 1.50
N LYS A 42 2.20 -7.81 0.72
CA LYS A 42 2.36 -9.26 0.99
C LYS A 42 3.21 -9.49 2.23
N LEU A 43 4.32 -8.75 2.38
CA LEU A 43 5.17 -8.81 3.57
C LEU A 43 4.41 -8.39 4.84
N ARG A 44 3.50 -7.42 4.71
CA ARG A 44 2.61 -6.97 5.79
C ARG A 44 1.44 -7.94 6.04
N GLY A 45 1.10 -8.82 5.09
CA GLY A 45 0.00 -9.77 5.19
C GLY A 45 -1.40 -9.18 4.92
N VAL A 46 -1.47 -7.97 4.36
CA VAL A 46 -2.74 -7.26 4.07
C VAL A 46 -3.12 -7.30 2.59
N PHE A 47 -2.21 -7.73 1.71
CA PHE A 47 -2.42 -7.79 0.26
C PHE A 47 -3.70 -8.53 -0.14
N THR A 48 -3.94 -9.73 0.40
CA THR A 48 -5.11 -10.55 0.03
C THR A 48 -6.42 -9.82 0.34
N ARG A 49 -6.49 -9.13 1.48
CA ARG A 49 -7.68 -8.35 1.85
C ARG A 49 -7.83 -7.10 0.98
N LEU A 50 -6.72 -6.45 0.65
CA LEU A 50 -6.72 -5.28 -0.25
C LEU A 50 -7.20 -5.64 -1.66
N ASP A 51 -6.79 -6.79 -2.18
CA ASP A 51 -7.18 -7.26 -3.52
C ASP A 51 -8.65 -7.72 -3.57
N GLN A 52 -9.20 -8.22 -2.45
CA GLN A 52 -10.59 -8.68 -2.36
C GLN A 52 -11.59 -7.58 -2.00
N LEU A 53 -12.18 -6.91 -2.99
CA LEU A 53 -13.27 -5.93 -2.80
C LEU A 53 -14.52 -6.46 -2.08
N LEU A 54 -14.68 -7.79 -2.00
CA LEU A 54 -15.81 -8.45 -1.34
C LEU A 54 -15.72 -8.42 0.18
N VAL A 55 -14.50 -8.36 0.73
CA VAL A 55 -14.25 -8.34 2.17
C VAL A 55 -13.79 -6.94 2.54
N PRO A 56 -14.58 -6.16 3.29
CA PRO A 56 -14.14 -4.84 3.71
C PRO A 56 -12.90 -4.94 4.60
N LEU A 57 -11.96 -4.03 4.40
CA LEU A 57 -10.85 -3.84 5.32
C LEU A 57 -11.39 -3.30 6.66
N GLY A 58 -10.70 -3.61 7.75
CA GLY A 58 -10.97 -2.94 9.02
C GLY A 58 -10.66 -1.45 8.90
N GLU A 59 -11.42 -0.58 9.57
CA GLU A 59 -11.29 0.88 9.47
C GLU A 59 -9.84 1.37 9.64
N SER A 60 -9.13 0.81 10.62
CA SER A 60 -7.71 1.11 10.87
C SER A 60 -6.79 0.67 9.72
N ASP A 61 -7.00 -0.53 9.17
CA ASP A 61 -6.21 -1.04 8.05
C ASP A 61 -6.48 -0.22 6.78
N ASP A 62 -7.75 0.11 6.52
CA ASP A 62 -8.14 0.90 5.34
C ASP A 62 -7.54 2.30 5.40
N MET A 63 -7.68 2.99 6.54
CA MET A 63 -7.13 4.34 6.71
C MET A 63 -5.61 4.34 6.57
N GLU A 64 -4.91 3.37 7.18
CA GLU A 64 -3.45 3.30 7.09
C GLU A 64 -2.98 2.98 5.67
N LEU A 65 -3.64 2.05 4.97
CA LEU A 65 -3.30 1.69 3.59
C LEU A 65 -3.62 2.81 2.61
N THR A 66 -4.74 3.50 2.81
CA THR A 66 -5.12 4.70 2.04
C THR A 66 -4.06 5.79 2.19
N LEU A 67 -3.67 6.11 3.42
CA LEU A 67 -2.62 7.10 3.69
C LEU A 67 -1.29 6.69 3.07
N LEU A 68 -0.92 5.42 3.18
CA LEU A 68 0.31 4.89 2.63
C LEU A 68 0.36 4.99 1.10
N ILE A 69 -0.71 4.59 0.41
CA ILE A 69 -0.82 4.67 -1.05
C ILE A 69 -0.73 6.15 -1.47
N ILE A 70 -1.54 7.03 -0.89
CA ILE A 70 -1.55 8.46 -1.19
C ILE A 70 -0.19 9.12 -0.96
N SER A 71 0.50 8.77 0.13
CA SER A 71 1.83 9.32 0.46
C SER A 71 2.94 8.89 -0.51
N LYS A 72 2.70 7.82 -1.27
CA LYS A 72 3.60 7.29 -2.29
C LYS A 72 3.18 7.66 -3.71
N MET A 73 2.19 8.54 -3.85
CA MET A 73 1.73 9.06 -5.13
C MET A 73 2.29 10.45 -5.38
N GLU A 74 2.74 10.68 -6.62
CA GLU A 74 3.04 12.04 -7.07
C GLU A 74 1.74 12.86 -7.16
N SER A 75 1.82 14.17 -6.92
CA SER A 75 0.69 15.11 -6.99
C SER A 75 -0.08 15.01 -8.32
N VAL A 76 0.62 14.81 -9.44
CA VAL A 76 0.02 14.71 -10.78
C VAL A 76 -0.79 13.42 -10.91
N THR A 77 -0.21 12.29 -10.49
CA THR A 77 -0.91 10.99 -10.44
C THR A 77 -2.04 10.98 -9.42
N HIS A 78 -1.92 11.71 -8.31
CA HIS A 78 -2.97 11.86 -7.31
C HIS A 78 -4.24 12.46 -7.92
N SER A 79 -4.14 13.48 -8.77
CA SER A 79 -5.31 14.08 -9.41
C SER A 79 -6.00 13.16 -10.44
N ASN A 80 -5.25 12.24 -11.03
CA ASN A 80 -5.78 11.31 -12.05
C ASN A 80 -6.39 10.05 -11.43
N VAL A 81 -5.81 9.57 -10.33
CA VAL A 81 -6.17 8.29 -9.70
C VAL A 81 -7.08 8.49 -8.47
N VAL A 82 -6.86 9.55 -7.68
CA VAL A 82 -7.66 9.83 -6.47
C VAL A 82 -8.89 10.65 -6.84
N THR A 83 -10.04 10.01 -6.75
CA THR A 83 -11.37 10.61 -6.90
C THR A 83 -12.06 10.68 -5.54
N ALA A 84 -13.08 11.52 -5.41
CA ALA A 84 -13.90 11.58 -4.19
C ALA A 84 -14.54 10.24 -3.80
N LYS A 85 -14.60 9.26 -4.71
CA LYS A 85 -15.23 7.95 -4.50
C LYS A 85 -14.26 6.86 -4.03
N ASN A 86 -12.95 7.05 -4.21
CA ASN A 86 -11.91 6.07 -3.84
C ASN A 86 -10.91 6.62 -2.81
N ARG A 87 -10.83 7.94 -2.60
CA ARG A 87 -9.92 8.59 -1.63
C ARG A 87 -9.96 8.01 -0.21
N GLU A 88 -11.09 7.46 0.20
CA GLU A 88 -11.30 6.91 1.56
C GLU A 88 -11.38 5.38 1.57
N LEU A 89 -11.05 4.73 0.45
CA LEU A 89 -11.15 3.27 0.30
C LEU A 89 -9.89 2.72 -0.34
N ALA A 90 -9.02 2.14 0.48
CA ALA A 90 -7.73 1.61 0.04
C ALA A 90 -7.90 0.56 -1.07
N GLN A 91 -8.93 -0.29 -0.97
CA GLN A 91 -9.21 -1.32 -1.97
C GLN A 91 -9.54 -0.71 -3.34
N LYS A 92 -10.35 0.36 -3.37
CA LYS A 92 -10.69 1.03 -4.63
C LYS A 92 -9.50 1.76 -5.23
N LEU A 93 -8.67 2.41 -4.41
CA LEU A 93 -7.42 3.02 -4.87
C LEU A 93 -6.51 1.96 -5.47
N TRP A 94 -6.30 0.86 -4.77
CA TRP A 94 -5.49 -0.26 -5.25
C TRP A 94 -5.99 -0.82 -6.58
N HIS A 95 -7.30 -0.98 -6.75
CA HIS A 95 -7.87 -1.43 -8.02
C HIS A 95 -7.78 -0.38 -9.13
N THR A 96 -8.02 0.90 -8.84
CA THR A 96 -7.86 1.99 -9.82
C THR A 96 -6.41 2.07 -10.31
N ILE A 97 -5.48 1.85 -9.40
CA ILE A 97 -4.06 1.73 -9.69
C ILE A 97 -3.91 0.50 -10.60
N LYS A 98 -4.31 -0.70 -10.16
CA LYS A 98 -3.96 -1.97 -10.82
C LYS A 98 -4.51 -2.17 -12.23
N GLU A 99 -5.63 -1.54 -12.57
CA GLU A 99 -6.29 -1.55 -13.88
C GLU A 99 -5.53 -0.73 -14.92
#